data_AF-A0A5E3XM63-F1
#
_entry.id   AF-A0A5E3XM63-F1
#
_cell.length_a   1.000
_cell.length_b   1.000
_cell.length_c   1.000
_cell.angle_alpha   90.00
_cell.angle_beta   90.00
_cell.angle_gamma   90.00
#
_symmetry.space_group_name_H-M   'P 1'
#
loop_
_entity.id
_entity.type
_entity.pdbx_description
1 polymer ?
#
loop_
_entity_poly.entity_id
_entity_poly.type
_entity_poly.pdbx_seq_one_letter_code
_entity_poly.pdbx_strand_id
1 'polypeptide(L)'
;MTSPTRTSSTRTWMLTLRGLQTIRFATADKNDPSKKAGLVAALLKKTPNVKRLELAFSGHLYSYKDCLGPELLEVMCSLKKLTEFEHKATTTARTDFGIRTLLQLVSSWPELRHLYIAGDTNGRDNGDDIPLPTCAIKTATFERLMGKLSKHEQLFAGSGESLEELEFWGMGYGDLEELLKPVLNSIVRLRIGGSNKPSLKCITDTLSKAPKLATLDIGGESEYDNGTRAALANALQVEGSFPSLRSLRYTAQHGTYKTGRGRNVREHEYENSGETELLQAARERGIWASAGTELEYKVEGAQRRAGIIAARGRYGGW
;
A
#
# COMPACT_ATOMS: atom_id res chain seq x y z
N MET A 1 14.51 -5.24 71.66
CA MET A 1 13.58 -4.87 70.58
C MET A 1 14.27 -3.85 69.69
N THR A 2 14.93 -4.32 68.64
CA THR A 2 15.67 -3.50 67.67
C THR A 2 14.98 -3.66 66.31
N SER A 3 14.35 -2.58 65.85
CA SER A 3 13.70 -2.50 64.54
C SER A 3 14.72 -2.64 63.41
N PRO A 4 14.44 -3.41 62.34
CA PRO A 4 15.31 -3.44 61.18
C PRO A 4 15.04 -2.22 60.29
N THR A 5 16.10 -1.44 60.04
CA THR A 5 16.15 -0.37 59.05
C THR A 5 15.96 -0.96 57.65
N ARG A 6 14.82 -0.65 57.05
CA ARG A 6 14.44 -1.03 55.70
C ARG A 6 15.17 -0.12 54.71
N THR A 7 16.28 -0.58 54.14
CA THR A 7 16.93 0.09 53.00
C THR A 7 16.06 -0.09 51.76
N SER A 8 15.34 0.97 51.37
CA SER A 8 14.64 1.00 50.08
C SER A 8 15.68 1.18 48.97
N SER A 9 16.04 0.11 48.26
CA SER A 9 16.76 0.22 47.00
C SER A 9 15.79 0.76 45.95
N THR A 10 15.85 2.05 45.67
CA THR A 10 15.18 2.67 44.52
C THR A 10 15.89 2.18 43.26
N ARG A 11 15.46 1.04 42.70
CA ARG A 11 15.85 0.62 41.35
C ARG A 11 15.20 1.58 40.35
N THR A 12 15.93 2.63 40.00
CA THR A 12 15.63 3.47 38.84
C THR A 12 15.79 2.61 37.60
N TRP A 13 14.67 2.11 37.06
CA TRP A 13 14.64 1.55 35.71
C TRP A 13 14.86 2.70 34.73
N MET A 14 16.11 3.06 34.47
CA MET A 14 16.45 3.86 33.29
C MET A 14 16.25 2.96 32.07
N LEU A 15 15.03 2.99 31.51
CA LEU A 15 14.81 2.62 30.12
C LEU A 15 15.70 3.52 29.26
N THR A 16 16.92 3.07 28.95
CA THR A 16 17.76 3.77 28.00
C THR A 16 17.06 3.72 26.65
N LEU A 17 16.69 4.89 26.11
CA LEU A 17 16.02 5.03 24.81
C LEU A 17 16.72 4.25 23.67
N ARG A 18 18.02 3.96 23.82
CA ARG A 18 18.83 3.12 22.91
C ARG A 18 18.32 1.67 22.73
N GLY A 19 17.52 1.16 23.67
CA GLY A 19 16.93 -0.19 23.61
C GLY A 19 15.54 -0.24 22.96
N LEU A 20 14.94 0.90 22.60
CA LEU A 20 13.63 0.93 21.96
C LEU A 20 13.74 0.40 20.52
N GLN A 21 13.14 -0.76 20.28
CA GLN A 21 13.09 -1.38 18.95
C GLN A 21 11.83 -1.01 18.17
N THR A 22 10.79 -0.56 18.86
CA THR A 22 9.51 -0.17 18.26
C THR A 22 9.12 1.21 18.71
N ILE A 23 8.77 2.08 17.77
CA ILE A 23 8.23 3.40 18.05
C ILE A 23 6.94 3.57 17.27
N ARG A 24 5.90 4.04 17.96
CA ARG A 24 4.60 4.35 17.39
C ARG A 24 4.25 5.79 17.69
N PHE A 25 3.96 6.54 16.65
CA PHE A 25 3.39 7.88 16.75
C PHE A 25 1.97 7.85 16.22
N ALA A 26 1.03 8.30 17.04
CA ALA A 26 -0.35 8.51 16.62
C ALA A 26 -0.74 9.96 16.89
N THR A 27 -1.26 10.67 15.89
CA THR A 27 -1.89 11.98 16.10
C THR A 27 -3.28 12.04 15.49
N ALA A 28 -4.14 12.80 16.16
CA ALA A 28 -5.51 13.11 15.75
C ALA A 28 -5.68 14.63 15.58
N ASP A 29 -4.70 15.32 14.99
CA ASP A 29 -4.86 16.72 14.59
C ASP A 29 -5.43 16.76 13.16
N LYS A 30 -6.74 17.03 13.04
CA LYS A 30 -7.49 17.02 11.78
C LYS A 30 -7.35 18.30 10.95
N ASN A 31 -6.88 19.40 11.56
CA ASN A 31 -7.04 20.74 11.00
C ASN A 31 -5.76 21.58 10.90
N ASP A 32 -4.65 21.20 11.55
CA ASP A 32 -3.39 21.95 11.52
C ASP A 32 -2.20 21.03 11.24
N PRO A 33 -1.13 21.49 10.54
CA PRO A 33 0.12 20.77 10.44
C PRO A 33 0.63 20.42 11.83
N SER A 34 0.93 19.15 12.06
CA SER A 34 1.44 18.71 13.34
C SER A 34 2.81 19.37 13.58
N LYS A 35 2.92 20.33 14.51
CA LYS A 35 4.21 20.91 14.96
C LYS A 35 5.17 19.88 15.58
N LYS A 36 4.80 18.60 15.57
CA LYS A 36 5.50 17.50 16.23
C LYS A 36 6.56 16.85 15.33
N ALA A 37 6.69 17.22 14.05
CA ALA A 37 7.74 16.69 13.18
C ALA A 37 9.15 16.82 13.80
N GLY A 38 9.48 18.00 14.34
CA GLY A 38 10.75 18.22 15.04
C GLY A 38 10.90 17.40 16.34
N LEU A 39 9.81 17.15 17.06
CA LEU A 39 9.81 16.29 18.25
C LEU A 39 10.04 14.81 17.87
N VAL A 40 9.39 14.36 16.81
CA VAL A 40 9.59 13.01 16.25
C VAL A 40 11.04 12.86 15.79
N ALA A 41 11.56 13.82 15.03
CA ALA A 41 12.95 13.85 14.59
C ALA A 41 13.93 13.81 15.77
N ALA A 42 13.70 14.63 16.81
CA ALA A 42 14.53 14.64 18.01
C ALA A 42 14.50 13.30 18.78
N LEU A 43 13.35 12.62 18.81
CA LEU A 43 13.25 11.28 19.42
C LEU A 43 14.03 10.25 18.60
N LEU A 44 13.82 10.23 17.28
CA LEU A 44 14.47 9.28 16.37
C LEU A 44 15.99 9.44 16.37
N LYS A 45 16.51 10.68 16.46
CA LYS A 45 17.95 10.97 16.67
C LYS A 45 18.52 10.28 17.92
N LYS A 46 17.71 10.11 18.97
CA LYS A 46 18.11 9.44 20.23
C LYS A 46 17.89 7.92 20.20
N THR A 47 17.22 7.39 19.18
CA THR A 47 16.87 5.98 19.03
C THR A 47 17.32 5.43 17.66
N PRO A 48 18.63 5.35 17.38
CA PRO A 48 19.12 4.97 16.04
C PRO A 48 18.89 3.48 15.70
N ASN A 49 18.62 2.63 16.70
CA ASN A 49 18.45 1.19 16.53
C ASN A 49 16.98 0.74 16.41
N VAL A 50 16.08 1.66 16.03
CA VAL A 50 14.67 1.33 15.82
C VAL A 50 14.55 0.32 14.68
N LYS A 51 13.81 -0.76 14.94
CA LYS A 51 13.49 -1.81 13.97
C LYS A 51 12.10 -1.63 13.37
N ARG A 52 11.16 -1.11 14.15
CA ARG A 52 9.79 -0.85 13.72
C ARG A 52 9.39 0.59 13.99
N LEU A 53 8.94 1.27 12.95
CA LEU A 53 8.42 2.63 13.03
C LEU A 53 6.99 2.67 12.47
N GLU A 54 6.03 2.99 13.32
CA GLU A 54 4.66 3.27 12.93
C GLU A 54 4.36 4.77 13.04
N LEU A 55 3.92 5.35 11.94
CA LEU A 55 3.52 6.74 11.75
C LEU A 55 2.02 6.77 11.42
N ALA A 56 1.18 7.00 12.42
CA ALA A 56 -0.26 7.04 12.28
C ALA A 56 -0.78 8.48 12.41
N PHE A 57 -0.90 9.20 11.30
CA PHE A 57 -1.22 10.62 11.32
C PHE A 57 -2.58 10.93 10.67
N SER A 58 -3.30 11.88 11.26
CA SER A 58 -4.59 12.38 10.74
C SER A 58 -4.45 13.58 9.82
N GLY A 59 -3.23 14.05 9.57
CA GLY A 59 -2.86 15.24 8.81
C GLY A 59 -1.38 15.22 8.42
N HIS A 60 -0.92 16.25 7.69
CA HIS A 60 0.48 16.37 7.26
C HIS A 60 1.40 16.65 8.46
N LEU A 61 2.59 16.04 8.53
CA LEU A 61 3.58 16.39 9.56
C LEU A 61 4.28 17.70 9.27
N TYR A 62 4.38 18.07 7.99
CA TYR A 62 5.02 19.29 7.56
C TYR A 62 4.10 20.13 6.68
N SER A 63 3.77 19.69 5.46
CA SER A 63 2.86 20.42 4.56
C SER A 63 2.03 19.50 3.68
N TYR A 64 1.03 20.07 2.99
CA TYR A 64 0.24 19.34 2.00
C TYR A 64 1.12 18.74 0.88
N LYS A 65 2.17 19.44 0.47
CA LYS A 65 3.04 19.05 -0.66
C LYS A 65 4.23 18.18 -0.26
N ASP A 66 4.51 18.10 1.04
CA ASP A 66 5.64 17.37 1.62
C ASP A 66 5.23 16.95 3.03
N CYS A 67 4.84 15.69 3.19
CA CYS A 67 4.32 15.20 4.46
C CYS A 67 5.36 15.26 5.57
N LEU A 68 6.64 14.94 5.31
CA LEU A 68 7.64 14.74 6.36
C LEU A 68 8.45 16.01 6.64
N GLY A 69 8.73 16.81 5.61
CA GLY A 69 9.69 17.90 5.71
C GLY A 69 11.14 17.42 5.78
N PRO A 70 12.12 18.31 5.52
CA PRO A 70 13.51 17.94 5.33
C PRO A 70 14.16 17.35 6.60
N GLU A 71 13.93 17.94 7.78
CA GLU A 71 14.56 17.46 9.02
C GLU A 71 14.10 16.05 9.40
N LEU A 72 12.80 15.78 9.35
CA LEU A 72 12.28 14.46 9.73
C LEU A 72 12.68 13.41 8.68
N LEU A 73 12.63 13.75 7.40
CA LEU A 73 13.10 12.88 6.32
C LEU A 73 14.57 12.49 6.51
N GLU A 74 15.45 13.45 6.78
CA GLU A 74 16.87 13.20 7.03
C GLU A 74 17.09 12.22 8.17
N VAL A 75 16.41 12.44 9.31
CA VAL A 75 16.54 11.55 10.47
C VAL A 75 15.99 10.16 10.15
N MET A 76 14.85 10.06 9.47
CA MET A 76 14.30 8.77 9.07
C MET A 76 15.26 8.00 8.15
N CYS A 77 15.90 8.67 7.20
CA CYS A 77 16.93 8.07 6.33
C CYS A 77 18.16 7.55 7.12
N SER A 78 18.42 8.06 8.33
CA SER A 78 19.52 7.57 9.18
C SER A 78 19.23 6.24 9.90
N LEU A 79 17.98 5.79 9.93
CA LEU A 79 17.54 4.58 10.67
C LEU A 79 17.90 3.27 9.94
N LYS A 80 19.18 2.91 9.91
CA LYS A 80 19.68 1.76 9.11
C LYS A 80 19.21 0.38 9.57
N LYS A 81 18.69 0.26 10.81
CA LYS A 81 18.20 -0.98 11.41
C LYS A 81 16.69 -1.20 11.26
N LEU A 82 16.01 -0.32 10.51
CA LEU A 82 14.58 -0.41 10.30
C LEU A 82 14.24 -1.62 9.43
N THR A 83 13.42 -2.53 9.96
CA THR A 83 12.90 -3.72 9.28
C THR A 83 11.43 -3.57 8.91
N GLU A 84 10.69 -2.75 9.65
CA GLU A 84 9.24 -2.53 9.49
C GLU A 84 8.92 -1.04 9.49
N PHE A 85 8.26 -0.57 8.43
CA PHE A 85 7.73 0.78 8.35
C PHE A 85 6.24 0.77 8.01
N GLU A 86 5.46 1.46 8.83
CA GLU A 86 4.03 1.61 8.61
C GLU A 86 3.63 3.09 8.68
N HIS A 87 3.12 3.62 7.57
CA HIS A 87 2.41 4.88 7.55
C HIS A 87 0.90 4.62 7.47
N LYS A 88 0.16 4.92 8.55
CA LYS A 88 -1.30 4.72 8.66
C LYS A 88 -2.04 6.06 8.58
N ALA A 89 -3.11 6.10 7.82
CA ALA A 89 -4.03 7.25 7.79
C ALA A 89 -5.07 7.08 8.90
N THR A 90 -5.22 8.06 9.79
CA THR A 90 -6.04 7.86 11.00
C THR A 90 -7.45 8.44 10.98
N THR A 91 -7.94 9.11 9.92
CA THR A 91 -9.40 9.11 9.58
C THR A 91 -9.90 10.06 8.48
N THR A 92 -9.20 11.10 8.02
CA THR A 92 -9.85 12.07 7.10
C THR A 92 -8.96 12.87 6.15
N ALA A 93 -7.69 13.13 6.46
CA ALA A 93 -6.83 13.90 5.58
C ALA A 93 -6.09 13.01 4.58
N ARG A 94 -6.08 13.43 3.31
CA ARG A 94 -5.19 12.89 2.28
C ARG A 94 -3.74 13.22 2.69
N THR A 95 -2.89 12.22 2.84
CA THR A 95 -1.46 12.43 3.04
C THR A 95 -0.74 12.18 1.73
N ASP A 96 -0.20 13.23 1.11
CA ASP A 96 0.66 13.09 -0.07
C ASP A 96 2.08 12.78 0.41
N PHE A 97 2.49 11.52 0.23
CA PHE A 97 3.83 11.04 0.57
C PHE A 97 4.81 11.37 -0.55
N GLY A 98 4.36 11.16 -1.80
CA GLY A 98 5.15 11.36 -3.01
C GLY A 98 6.18 10.26 -3.25
N ILE A 99 6.31 9.84 -4.51
CA ILE A 99 7.20 8.74 -4.91
C ILE A 99 8.67 9.05 -4.60
N ARG A 100 9.12 10.30 -4.79
CA ARG A 100 10.49 10.72 -4.46
C ARG A 100 10.82 10.47 -2.99
N THR A 101 10.00 10.97 -2.08
CA THR A 101 10.19 10.80 -0.62
C THR A 101 10.23 9.32 -0.24
N LEU A 102 9.30 8.54 -0.79
CA LEU A 102 9.23 7.11 -0.54
C LEU A 102 10.50 6.41 -1.04
N LEU A 103 10.98 6.74 -2.24
CA LEU A 103 12.22 6.19 -2.78
C LEU A 103 13.43 6.57 -1.90
N GLN A 104 13.56 7.82 -1.45
CA GLN A 104 14.64 8.23 -0.54
C GLN A 104 14.69 7.41 0.75
N LEU A 105 13.52 7.17 1.36
CA LEU A 105 13.41 6.37 2.57
C LEU A 105 13.76 4.91 2.34
N VAL A 106 13.11 4.27 1.35
CA VAL A 106 13.31 2.84 1.06
C VAL A 106 14.77 2.57 0.65
N SER A 107 15.38 3.46 -0.15
CA SER A 107 16.80 3.40 -0.50
C SER A 107 17.75 3.57 0.69
N SER A 108 17.28 4.20 1.77
CA SER A 108 18.08 4.43 2.97
C SER A 108 18.02 3.29 3.99
N TRP A 109 17.11 2.32 3.83
CA TRP A 109 16.81 1.27 4.82
C TRP A 109 17.18 -0.13 4.31
N PRO A 110 18.46 -0.54 4.38
CA PRO A 110 18.91 -1.82 3.81
C PRO A 110 18.29 -3.05 4.47
N GLU A 111 17.85 -2.92 5.73
CA GLU A 111 17.23 -4.01 6.51
C GLU A 111 15.70 -4.07 6.35
N LEU A 112 15.08 -3.17 5.57
CA LEU A 112 13.62 -3.12 5.40
C LEU A 112 13.09 -4.45 4.85
N ARG A 113 12.01 -4.95 5.45
CA ARG A 113 11.29 -6.17 5.06
C ARG A 113 9.79 -5.94 4.88
N HIS A 114 9.19 -5.03 5.64
CA HIS A 114 7.76 -4.78 5.60
C HIS A 114 7.46 -3.30 5.42
N LEU A 115 6.68 -2.99 4.40
CA LEU A 115 6.30 -1.63 4.02
C LEU A 115 4.78 -1.50 3.95
N TYR A 116 4.23 -0.54 4.67
CA TYR A 116 2.81 -0.20 4.61
C TYR A 116 2.64 1.31 4.43
N ILE A 117 1.92 1.73 3.38
CA ILE A 117 1.71 3.13 3.04
C ILE A 117 0.22 3.40 2.80
N ALA A 118 -0.39 4.16 3.71
CA ALA A 118 -1.76 4.64 3.57
C ALA A 118 -1.92 5.97 2.80
N GLY A 119 -0.81 6.59 2.36
CA GLY A 119 -0.80 7.90 1.70
C GLY A 119 -0.66 7.82 0.18
N ASP A 120 -0.97 8.92 -0.51
CA ASP A 120 -0.80 9.03 -1.96
C ASP A 120 0.68 9.06 -2.31
N THR A 121 1.06 8.20 -3.25
CA THR A 121 2.43 8.14 -3.76
C THR A 121 2.66 9.03 -4.99
N ASN A 122 1.68 9.83 -5.41
CA ASN A 122 1.81 10.70 -6.57
C ASN A 122 2.86 11.80 -6.33
N GLY A 123 3.71 12.08 -7.31
CA GLY A 123 4.73 13.12 -7.25
C GLY A 123 5.21 13.50 -8.65
N ARG A 124 5.61 14.76 -8.84
CA ARG A 124 6.14 15.26 -10.12
C ARG A 124 7.59 14.87 -10.38
N ASP A 125 8.33 14.59 -9.32
CA ASP A 125 9.76 14.30 -9.38
C ASP A 125 9.97 12.78 -9.31
N ASN A 126 10.69 12.28 -10.30
CA ASN A 126 10.92 10.87 -10.54
C ASN A 126 11.98 10.28 -9.63
N GLY A 127 12.79 11.10 -8.96
CA GLY A 127 13.84 10.59 -8.08
C GLY A 127 14.97 9.87 -8.82
N ASP A 128 15.19 10.17 -10.11
CA ASP A 128 16.18 9.47 -10.94
C ASP A 128 17.63 9.70 -10.43
N ASP A 129 17.85 10.68 -9.56
CA ASP A 129 19.10 10.95 -8.83
C ASP A 129 19.25 10.15 -7.52
N ILE A 130 18.20 9.45 -7.09
CA ILE A 130 18.19 8.67 -5.85
C ILE A 130 18.75 7.27 -6.15
N PRO A 131 19.70 6.76 -5.35
CA PRO A 131 20.19 5.39 -5.49
C PRO A 131 19.04 4.38 -5.40
N LEU A 132 19.08 3.32 -6.20
CA LEU A 132 18.07 2.27 -6.13
C LEU A 132 18.12 1.55 -4.76
N PRO A 133 16.95 1.15 -4.21
CA PRO A 133 16.90 0.35 -2.99
C PRO A 133 17.63 -0.97 -3.10
N THR A 134 18.34 -1.33 -2.01
CA THR A 134 19.04 -2.61 -1.86
C THR A 134 18.35 -3.55 -0.87
N CYS A 135 17.26 -3.11 -0.24
CA CYS A 135 16.53 -3.90 0.74
C CYS A 135 15.73 -5.04 0.10
N ALA A 136 15.62 -6.14 0.86
CA ALA A 136 14.86 -7.33 0.47
C ALA A 136 13.45 -7.28 1.07
N ILE A 137 12.59 -6.40 0.55
CA ILE A 137 11.19 -6.28 0.99
C ILE A 137 10.49 -7.62 0.77
N LYS A 138 9.74 -8.07 1.78
CA LYS A 138 8.90 -9.27 1.76
C LYS A 138 7.43 -8.94 1.53
N THR A 139 6.94 -7.89 2.17
CA THR A 139 5.53 -7.48 2.05
C THR A 139 5.45 -5.97 1.81
N ALA A 140 4.66 -5.58 0.81
CA ALA A 140 4.36 -4.18 0.54
C ALA A 140 2.85 -3.97 0.39
N THR A 141 2.31 -2.98 1.10
CA THR A 141 0.91 -2.57 1.00
C THR A 141 0.80 -1.08 0.72
N PHE A 142 0.05 -0.71 -0.31
CA PHE A 142 -0.27 0.67 -0.65
C PHE A 142 -1.78 0.86 -0.64
N GLU A 143 -2.32 1.57 0.35
CA GLU A 143 -3.76 1.87 0.33
C GLU A 143 -4.13 2.82 -0.81
N ARG A 144 -3.17 3.59 -1.35
CA ARG A 144 -3.38 4.55 -2.45
C ARG A 144 -2.13 4.70 -3.32
N LEU A 145 -1.93 3.74 -4.23
CA LEU A 145 -0.85 3.78 -5.21
C LEU A 145 -1.23 4.72 -6.37
N MET A 146 -0.59 5.87 -6.47
CA MET A 146 -0.89 6.92 -7.45
C MET A 146 0.33 7.39 -8.23
N GLY A 147 0.13 7.84 -9.47
CA GLY A 147 1.21 8.29 -10.36
C GLY A 147 1.60 7.24 -11.40
N LYS A 148 2.76 7.41 -12.04
CA LYS A 148 3.23 6.48 -13.08
C LYS A 148 3.70 5.15 -12.47
N LEU A 149 3.16 4.02 -12.92
CA LEU A 149 3.47 2.70 -12.34
C LEU A 149 4.94 2.28 -12.56
N SER A 150 5.55 2.55 -13.72
CA SER A 150 6.99 2.34 -13.95
C SER A 150 7.89 3.06 -12.96
N LYS A 151 7.44 4.14 -12.32
CA LYS A 151 8.25 4.81 -11.30
C LYS A 151 8.21 4.08 -9.95
N HIS A 152 7.13 3.36 -9.68
CA HIS A 152 7.00 2.56 -8.47
C HIS A 152 7.79 1.26 -8.55
N GLU A 153 8.08 0.75 -9.75
CA GLU A 153 8.93 -0.44 -9.96
C GLU A 153 10.29 -0.30 -9.25
N GLN A 154 10.83 0.93 -9.21
CA GLN A 154 12.14 1.24 -8.62
C GLN A 154 12.19 0.93 -7.12
N LEU A 155 11.05 0.99 -6.41
CA LEU A 155 10.96 0.67 -4.99
C LEU A 155 11.36 -0.79 -4.69
N PHE A 156 11.27 -1.66 -5.69
CA PHE A 156 11.48 -3.09 -5.55
C PHE A 156 12.80 -3.59 -6.16
N ALA A 157 13.71 -2.70 -6.56
CA ALA A 157 14.96 -3.06 -7.22
C ALA A 157 15.77 -4.15 -6.48
N GLY A 158 15.86 -4.06 -5.14
CA GLY A 158 16.54 -5.04 -4.29
C GLY A 158 15.67 -6.23 -3.84
N SER A 159 14.41 -6.30 -4.28
CA SER A 159 13.39 -7.21 -3.72
C SER A 159 12.91 -8.30 -4.70
N GLY A 160 13.56 -8.45 -5.86
CA GLY A 160 13.08 -9.36 -6.92
C GLY A 160 12.98 -10.83 -6.52
N GLU A 161 13.79 -11.28 -5.56
CA GLU A 161 13.75 -12.64 -5.01
C GLU A 161 13.04 -12.75 -3.65
N SER A 162 12.65 -11.62 -3.05
CA SER A 162 12.13 -11.59 -1.67
C SER A 162 10.69 -11.15 -1.53
N LEU A 163 10.12 -10.41 -2.50
CA LEU A 163 8.77 -9.86 -2.36
C LEU A 163 7.73 -10.97 -2.51
N GLU A 164 7.22 -11.45 -1.38
CA GLU A 164 6.23 -12.52 -1.29
C GLU A 164 4.80 -11.96 -1.45
N GLU A 165 4.54 -10.74 -0.99
CA GLU A 165 3.20 -10.14 -0.98
C GLU A 165 3.20 -8.70 -1.45
N LEU A 166 2.32 -8.40 -2.41
CA LEU A 166 2.04 -7.06 -2.86
C LEU A 166 0.53 -6.81 -2.86
N GLU A 167 0.12 -5.79 -2.13
CA GLU A 167 -1.25 -5.30 -2.11
C GLU A 167 -1.30 -3.82 -2.44
N PHE A 168 -2.15 -3.43 -3.37
CA PHE A 168 -2.38 -2.01 -3.62
C PHE A 168 -3.78 -1.71 -4.15
N TRP A 169 -4.28 -0.53 -3.79
CA TRP A 169 -5.39 0.13 -4.48
C TRP A 169 -4.80 1.17 -5.44
N GLY A 170 -4.86 0.88 -6.73
CA GLY A 170 -4.24 1.69 -7.77
C GLY A 170 -5.19 2.74 -8.33
N MET A 171 -4.73 3.99 -8.34
CA MET A 171 -5.28 5.09 -9.16
C MET A 171 -4.17 5.75 -9.99
N GLY A 172 -3.12 4.98 -10.30
CA GLY A 172 -2.01 5.38 -11.13
C GLY A 172 -2.32 5.26 -12.62
N TYR A 173 -1.32 5.57 -13.43
CA TYR A 173 -1.38 5.44 -14.89
C TYR A 173 -0.15 4.71 -15.41
N GLY A 174 -0.25 4.19 -16.64
CA GLY A 174 0.76 3.34 -17.25
C GLY A 174 0.48 1.85 -17.04
N ASP A 175 1.44 1.02 -17.48
CA ASP A 175 1.26 -0.42 -17.54
C ASP A 175 1.59 -1.09 -16.21
N LEU A 176 0.65 -1.90 -15.71
CA LEU A 176 0.86 -2.65 -14.47
C LEU A 176 2.00 -3.68 -14.59
N GLU A 177 2.26 -4.17 -15.81
CA GLU A 177 3.37 -5.08 -16.09
C GLU A 177 4.73 -4.48 -15.69
N GLU A 178 4.93 -3.16 -15.87
CA GLU A 178 6.17 -2.47 -15.48
C GLU A 178 6.39 -2.59 -13.96
N LEU A 179 5.34 -2.36 -13.16
CA LEU A 179 5.41 -2.48 -11.71
C LEU A 179 5.75 -3.91 -11.25
N LEU A 180 5.20 -4.92 -11.93
CA LEU A 180 5.28 -6.32 -11.49
C LEU A 180 6.52 -7.05 -11.98
N LYS A 181 7.08 -6.64 -13.13
CA LYS A 181 8.23 -7.30 -13.77
C LYS A 181 9.41 -7.54 -12.83
N PRO A 182 9.82 -6.61 -11.93
CA PRO A 182 10.95 -6.83 -11.04
C PRO A 182 10.72 -7.94 -10.00
N VAL A 183 9.46 -8.25 -9.67
CA VAL A 183 9.09 -9.10 -8.52
C VAL A 183 8.28 -10.34 -8.92
N LEU A 184 8.07 -10.55 -10.22
CA LEU A 184 7.23 -11.61 -10.75
C LEU A 184 7.67 -13.02 -10.31
N ASN A 185 8.97 -13.23 -10.13
CA ASN A 185 9.55 -14.53 -9.74
C ASN A 185 9.43 -14.86 -8.25
N SER A 186 9.16 -13.86 -7.40
CA SER A 186 9.05 -14.03 -5.95
C SER A 186 7.63 -13.95 -5.43
N ILE A 187 6.74 -13.23 -6.12
CA ILE A 187 5.40 -12.94 -5.61
C ILE A 187 4.54 -14.20 -5.45
N VAL A 188 3.98 -14.34 -4.24
CA VAL A 188 3.09 -15.44 -3.84
C VAL A 188 1.66 -14.97 -3.73
N ARG A 189 1.45 -13.75 -3.20
CA ARG A 189 0.13 -13.13 -3.08
C ARG A 189 0.13 -11.75 -3.74
N LEU A 190 -0.79 -11.57 -4.69
CA LEU A 190 -1.00 -10.30 -5.37
C LEU A 190 -2.45 -9.87 -5.19
N ARG A 191 -2.64 -8.67 -4.65
CA ARG A 191 -3.94 -8.06 -4.46
C ARG A 191 -3.99 -6.68 -5.11
N ILE A 192 -4.83 -6.56 -6.13
CA ILE A 192 -4.97 -5.39 -6.99
C ILE A 192 -6.38 -4.84 -6.80
N GLY A 193 -6.51 -3.58 -6.45
CA GLY A 193 -7.78 -2.86 -6.41
C GLY A 193 -7.70 -1.50 -7.10
N GLY A 194 -8.80 -0.75 -7.05
CA GLY A 194 -8.93 0.58 -7.64
C GLY A 194 -9.21 0.53 -9.15
N SER A 195 -8.65 1.49 -9.88
CA SER A 195 -8.87 1.65 -11.32
C SER A 195 -7.75 1.00 -12.17
N ASN A 196 -6.65 0.53 -11.56
CA ASN A 196 -5.53 -0.14 -12.27
C ASN A 196 -5.75 -1.64 -12.45
N LYS A 197 -6.82 -2.04 -13.15
CA LYS A 197 -7.01 -3.46 -13.49
C LYS A 197 -5.91 -3.94 -14.45
N PRO A 198 -5.43 -5.19 -14.29
CA PRO A 198 -4.49 -5.76 -15.23
C PRO A 198 -5.12 -5.85 -16.63
N SER A 199 -4.38 -5.42 -17.65
CA SER A 199 -4.79 -5.59 -19.04
C SER A 199 -4.82 -7.06 -19.43
N LEU A 200 -5.53 -7.41 -20.51
CA LEU A 200 -5.52 -8.75 -21.09
C LEU A 200 -4.09 -9.27 -21.28
N LYS A 201 -3.22 -8.44 -21.87
CA LYS A 201 -1.80 -8.77 -22.08
C LYS A 201 -1.07 -9.03 -20.76
N CYS A 202 -1.28 -8.19 -19.74
CA CYS A 202 -0.66 -8.41 -18.42
C CYS A 202 -1.09 -9.75 -17.81
N ILE A 203 -2.36 -10.15 -17.99
CA ILE A 203 -2.85 -11.44 -17.51
C ILE A 203 -2.20 -12.59 -18.28
N THR A 204 -2.25 -12.56 -19.61
CA THR A 204 -1.80 -13.67 -20.46
C THR A 204 -0.29 -13.80 -20.55
N ASP A 205 0.45 -12.69 -20.48
CA ASP A 205 1.88 -12.68 -20.79
C ASP A 205 2.75 -12.52 -19.54
N THR A 206 2.22 -11.91 -18.48
CA THR A 206 2.94 -11.61 -17.24
C THR A 206 2.46 -12.48 -16.08
N LEU A 207 1.21 -12.29 -15.63
CA LEU A 207 0.68 -12.95 -14.43
C LEU A 207 0.57 -14.46 -14.60
N SER A 208 0.16 -14.94 -15.78
CA SER A 208 0.06 -16.37 -16.09
C SER A 208 1.39 -17.11 -15.97
N LYS A 209 2.52 -16.41 -16.07
CA LYS A 209 3.87 -17.00 -16.01
C LYS A 209 4.51 -16.88 -14.62
N ALA A 210 3.84 -16.24 -13.67
CA ALA A 210 4.37 -16.04 -12.32
C ALA A 210 4.52 -17.40 -11.62
N PRO A 211 5.76 -17.87 -11.35
CA PRO A 211 5.99 -19.25 -10.95
C PRO A 211 5.49 -19.55 -9.54
N LYS A 212 5.44 -18.55 -8.66
CA LYS A 212 5.08 -18.69 -7.24
C LYS A 212 3.71 -18.12 -6.88
N LEU A 213 3.03 -17.45 -7.83
CA LEU A 213 1.76 -16.76 -7.56
C LEU A 213 0.68 -17.78 -7.19
N ALA A 214 0.35 -17.83 -5.89
CA ALA A 214 -0.61 -18.77 -5.31
C ALA A 214 -1.98 -18.14 -5.07
N THR A 215 -2.00 -16.83 -4.79
CA THR A 215 -3.24 -16.06 -4.59
C THR A 215 -3.23 -14.82 -5.46
N LEU A 216 -4.26 -14.68 -6.30
CA LEU A 216 -4.53 -13.49 -7.09
C LEU A 216 -5.90 -12.94 -6.70
N ASP A 217 -5.94 -11.69 -6.24
CA ASP A 217 -7.17 -10.98 -5.90
C ASP A 217 -7.24 -9.72 -6.75
N ILE A 218 -8.14 -9.71 -7.73
CA ILE A 218 -8.38 -8.56 -8.62
C ILE A 218 -9.76 -8.00 -8.26
N GLY A 219 -9.75 -6.99 -7.39
CA GLY A 219 -10.88 -6.11 -7.12
C GLY A 219 -10.79 -4.81 -7.90
N GLY A 220 -11.70 -3.88 -7.60
CA GLY A 220 -11.69 -2.53 -8.17
C GLY A 220 -13.04 -2.11 -8.73
N GLU A 221 -13.11 -0.87 -9.19
CA GLU A 221 -14.34 -0.28 -9.71
C GLU A 221 -14.84 -1.06 -10.93
N SER A 222 -16.11 -1.44 -10.88
CA SER A 222 -16.73 -2.32 -11.88
C SER A 222 -16.85 -1.71 -13.26
N GLU A 223 -16.97 -0.38 -13.34
CA GLU A 223 -17.04 0.39 -14.60
C GLU A 223 -15.81 0.17 -15.52
N TYR A 224 -14.73 -0.42 -15.00
CA TYR A 224 -13.48 -0.67 -15.73
C TYR A 224 -13.17 -2.16 -15.96
N ASP A 225 -14.12 -3.10 -15.77
CA ASP A 225 -13.91 -4.52 -16.15
C ASP A 225 -13.86 -4.69 -17.68
N ASN A 226 -12.71 -4.35 -18.27
CA ASN A 226 -12.42 -4.47 -19.70
C ASN A 226 -12.11 -5.92 -20.11
N GLY A 227 -12.99 -6.87 -19.77
CA GLY A 227 -12.82 -8.28 -20.09
C GLY A 227 -11.75 -8.98 -19.25
N THR A 228 -11.45 -8.50 -18.04
CA THR A 228 -10.47 -9.14 -17.14
C THR A 228 -10.88 -10.58 -16.81
N ARG A 229 -12.18 -10.86 -16.62
CA ARG A 229 -12.66 -12.22 -16.35
C ARG A 229 -12.50 -13.16 -17.55
N ALA A 230 -12.86 -12.71 -18.75
CA ALA A 230 -12.63 -13.48 -19.98
C ALA A 230 -11.13 -13.73 -20.22
N ALA A 231 -10.28 -12.73 -19.96
CA ALA A 231 -8.83 -12.86 -20.02
C ALA A 231 -8.29 -13.93 -19.06
N LEU A 232 -8.77 -13.91 -17.81
CA LEU A 232 -8.41 -14.92 -16.81
C LEU A 232 -8.91 -16.32 -17.23
N ALA A 233 -10.15 -16.43 -17.70
CA ALA A 233 -10.72 -17.70 -18.17
C ALA A 233 -9.88 -18.30 -19.31
N ASN A 234 -9.58 -17.50 -20.33
CA ASN A 234 -8.75 -17.91 -21.46
C ASN A 234 -7.33 -18.30 -21.00
N ALA A 235 -6.72 -17.51 -20.12
CA ALA A 235 -5.39 -17.81 -19.61
C ALA A 235 -5.36 -19.13 -18.82
N LEU A 236 -6.38 -19.45 -18.03
CA LEU A 236 -6.47 -20.70 -17.27
C LEU A 236 -6.60 -21.95 -18.15
N GLN A 237 -7.15 -21.81 -19.35
CA GLN A 237 -7.24 -22.88 -20.35
C GLN A 237 -5.90 -23.19 -21.03
N VAL A 238 -4.92 -22.28 -20.96
CA VAL A 238 -3.59 -22.51 -21.51
C VAL A 238 -2.81 -23.48 -20.62
N GLU A 239 -2.27 -24.53 -21.22
CA GLU A 239 -1.44 -25.50 -20.50
C GLU A 239 -0.18 -24.82 -19.92
N GLY A 240 0.16 -25.16 -18.67
CA GLY A 240 1.32 -24.59 -17.97
C GLY A 240 1.15 -23.15 -17.48
N SER A 241 0.05 -22.47 -17.79
CA SER A 241 -0.28 -21.18 -17.18
C SER A 241 -0.58 -21.32 -15.69
N PHE A 242 -0.33 -20.26 -14.92
CA PHE A 242 -0.62 -20.14 -13.50
C PHE A 242 -0.20 -21.39 -12.69
N PRO A 243 1.10 -21.79 -12.75
CA PRO A 243 1.56 -23.09 -12.26
C PRO A 243 1.27 -23.32 -10.76
N SER A 244 1.34 -22.25 -9.97
CA SER A 244 1.15 -22.30 -8.51
C SER A 244 -0.18 -21.75 -8.04
N LEU A 245 -1.05 -21.24 -8.93
CA LEU A 245 -2.28 -20.56 -8.51
C LEU A 245 -3.23 -21.55 -7.82
N ARG A 246 -3.76 -21.14 -6.67
CA ARG A 246 -4.70 -21.92 -5.86
C ARG A 246 -5.96 -21.14 -5.51
N SER A 247 -5.86 -19.83 -5.40
CA SER A 247 -6.97 -18.94 -5.07
C SER A 247 -7.04 -17.79 -6.05
N LEU A 248 -8.22 -17.58 -6.64
CA LEU A 248 -8.54 -16.45 -7.50
C LEU A 248 -9.76 -15.70 -6.95
N ARG A 249 -9.60 -14.41 -6.69
CA ARG A 249 -10.71 -13.50 -6.42
C ARG A 249 -10.85 -12.51 -7.56
N TYR A 250 -12.08 -12.28 -8.00
CA TYR A 250 -12.41 -11.44 -9.14
C TYR A 250 -13.58 -10.51 -8.82
N THR A 251 -13.74 -9.44 -9.58
CA THR A 251 -14.90 -8.54 -9.46
C THR A 251 -16.18 -9.28 -9.86
N ALA A 252 -17.19 -9.33 -8.98
CA ALA A 252 -18.44 -10.08 -9.19
C ALA A 252 -19.13 -9.74 -10.54
N GLN A 253 -19.85 -10.69 -11.15
CA GLN A 253 -20.68 -10.47 -12.35
C GLN A 253 -21.72 -9.38 -12.16
N HIS A 254 -22.30 -9.32 -10.96
CA HIS A 254 -23.26 -8.30 -10.56
C HIS A 254 -22.78 -7.58 -9.32
N GLY A 255 -22.88 -6.26 -9.34
CA GLY A 255 -22.69 -5.44 -8.17
C GLY A 255 -23.58 -4.21 -8.23
N THR A 256 -23.76 -3.59 -7.09
CA THR A 256 -24.39 -2.29 -6.98
C THR A 256 -23.36 -1.30 -6.47
N TYR A 257 -23.11 -0.24 -7.23
CA TYR A 257 -22.39 0.90 -6.70
C TYR A 257 -23.33 2.09 -6.60
N LYS A 258 -23.10 2.90 -5.56
CA LYS A 258 -23.92 4.06 -5.22
C LYS A 258 -23.22 5.33 -5.71
N THR A 259 -23.82 6.04 -6.66
CA THR A 259 -23.36 7.39 -7.04
C THR A 259 -24.32 8.47 -6.56
N GLY A 260 -23.78 9.63 -6.16
CA GLY A 260 -24.58 10.77 -5.67
C GLY A 260 -24.52 10.99 -4.15
N ARG A 261 -25.27 11.98 -3.65
CA ARG A 261 -25.16 12.49 -2.26
C ARG A 261 -26.53 12.58 -1.59
N GLY A 262 -26.62 12.13 -0.34
CA GLY A 262 -27.83 12.27 0.49
C GLY A 262 -29.01 11.54 -0.13
N ARG A 263 -30.09 12.24 -0.43
CA ARG A 263 -31.30 11.66 -1.06
C ARG A 263 -31.13 11.32 -2.55
N ASN A 264 -30.00 11.69 -3.18
CA ASN A 264 -29.75 11.50 -4.61
C ASN A 264 -28.78 10.34 -4.89
N VAL A 265 -28.80 9.30 -4.05
CA VAL A 265 -28.03 8.08 -4.30
C VAL A 265 -28.71 7.28 -5.40
N ARG A 266 -27.99 7.03 -6.48
CA ARG A 266 -28.37 6.12 -7.57
C ARG A 266 -27.59 4.83 -7.38
N GLU A 267 -28.32 3.72 -7.30
CA GLU A 267 -27.74 2.38 -7.38
C GLU A 267 -27.64 2.01 -8.86
N HIS A 268 -26.44 1.64 -9.29
CA HIS A 268 -26.17 1.17 -10.64
C HIS A 268 -25.93 -0.32 -10.58
N GLU A 269 -26.75 -1.07 -11.29
CA GLU A 269 -26.51 -2.48 -11.56
C GLU A 269 -25.63 -2.58 -12.81
N TYR A 270 -24.62 -3.41 -12.73
CA TYR A 270 -23.81 -3.77 -13.89
C TYR A 270 -23.83 -5.29 -14.06
N GLU A 271 -23.75 -5.74 -15.31
CA GLU A 271 -23.53 -7.12 -15.67
C GLU A 271 -22.20 -7.19 -16.41
N ASN A 272 -21.23 -7.88 -15.82
CA ASN A 272 -19.98 -8.16 -16.50
C ASN A 272 -20.03 -9.62 -17.00
N SER A 273 -19.77 -9.88 -18.28
CA SER A 273 -19.80 -11.23 -18.87
C SER A 273 -18.52 -12.04 -18.61
N GLY A 274 -18.57 -13.38 -18.61
CA GLY A 274 -17.38 -14.23 -18.45
C GLY A 274 -17.17 -14.89 -17.09
N GLU A 275 -18.11 -14.74 -16.14
CA GLU A 275 -17.99 -15.42 -14.82
C GLU A 275 -18.15 -16.94 -14.94
N THR A 276 -19.12 -17.40 -15.73
CA THR A 276 -19.37 -18.84 -15.94
C THR A 276 -18.14 -19.53 -16.52
N GLU A 277 -17.53 -18.95 -17.56
CA GLU A 277 -16.34 -19.46 -18.22
C GLU A 277 -15.14 -19.45 -17.27
N LEU A 278 -14.99 -18.39 -16.47
CA LEU A 278 -13.92 -18.28 -15.48
C LEU A 278 -14.05 -19.35 -14.39
N LEU A 279 -15.25 -19.53 -13.84
CA LEU A 279 -15.52 -20.53 -12.81
C LEU A 279 -15.32 -21.95 -13.33
N GLN A 280 -15.73 -22.22 -14.58
CA GLN A 280 -15.47 -23.49 -15.24
C GLN A 280 -13.97 -23.75 -15.40
N ALA A 281 -13.23 -22.81 -15.99
CA ALA A 281 -11.79 -22.94 -16.20
C ALA A 281 -11.02 -23.09 -14.87
N ALA A 282 -11.41 -22.35 -13.83
CA ALA A 282 -10.83 -22.49 -12.50
C ALA A 282 -11.10 -23.88 -11.90
N ARG A 283 -12.33 -24.39 -12.03
CA ARG A 283 -12.71 -25.72 -11.53
C ARG A 283 -11.93 -26.83 -12.23
N GLU A 284 -11.76 -26.76 -13.54
CA GLU A 284 -10.97 -27.72 -14.33
C GLU A 284 -9.49 -27.76 -13.88
N ARG A 285 -8.98 -26.63 -13.38
CA ARG A 285 -7.61 -26.48 -12.85
C ARG A 285 -7.50 -26.70 -11.33
N GLY A 286 -8.60 -27.02 -10.63
CA GLY A 286 -8.61 -27.18 -9.17
C GLY A 286 -8.32 -25.88 -8.40
N ILE A 287 -8.61 -24.72 -9.00
CA ILE A 287 -8.40 -23.40 -8.42
C ILE A 287 -9.69 -22.97 -7.71
N TRP A 288 -9.57 -22.52 -6.47
CA TRP A 288 -10.69 -21.93 -5.76
C TRP A 288 -10.93 -20.51 -6.27
N ALA A 289 -12.03 -20.33 -6.99
CA ALA A 289 -12.45 -19.04 -7.54
C ALA A 289 -13.71 -18.55 -6.82
N SER A 290 -13.72 -17.28 -6.44
CA SER A 290 -14.88 -16.64 -5.82
C SER A 290 -14.94 -15.16 -6.17
N ALA A 291 -16.14 -14.61 -6.29
CA ALA A 291 -16.33 -13.17 -6.28
C ALA A 291 -15.66 -12.55 -5.04
N GLY A 292 -14.75 -11.61 -5.26
CA GLY A 292 -14.12 -10.84 -4.20
C GLY A 292 -15.10 -9.81 -3.65
N THR A 293 -14.96 -9.48 -2.36
CA THR A 293 -15.46 -8.20 -1.87
C THR A 293 -14.65 -7.12 -2.57
N GLU A 294 -15.29 -6.11 -3.17
CA GLU A 294 -14.57 -4.92 -3.61
C GLU A 294 -13.62 -4.53 -2.49
N LEU A 295 -12.38 -4.23 -2.85
CA LEU A 295 -11.35 -3.73 -1.96
C LEU A 295 -11.76 -2.31 -1.48
N GLU A 296 -12.96 -2.13 -0.95
CA GLU A 296 -13.39 -0.90 -0.27
C GLU A 296 -12.49 -0.73 0.95
N TYR A 297 -11.36 -0.07 0.76
CA TYR A 297 -10.54 0.32 1.87
C TYR A 297 -11.37 1.24 2.77
N LYS A 298 -11.37 0.95 4.07
CA LYS A 298 -12.15 1.63 5.12
C LYS A 298 -12.04 3.16 5.09
N VAL A 299 -10.98 3.67 4.46
CA VAL A 299 -10.70 5.09 4.26
C VAL A 299 -11.52 5.67 3.10
N GLU A 300 -11.86 4.94 2.06
CA GLU A 300 -12.66 5.43 0.93
C GLU A 300 -14.16 5.51 1.26
N GLY A 301 -14.69 4.66 2.14
CA GLY A 301 -16.00 4.92 2.74
C GLY A 301 -16.03 6.28 3.46
N ALA A 302 -14.95 6.65 4.15
CA ALA A 302 -14.80 7.93 4.84
C ALA A 302 -14.37 9.10 3.92
N GLN A 303 -13.64 8.85 2.84
CA GLN A 303 -13.14 9.84 1.87
C GLN A 303 -14.08 10.04 0.68
N ARG A 304 -14.94 9.09 0.28
CA ARG A 304 -16.15 9.41 -0.50
C ARG A 304 -17.05 10.35 0.31
N ARG A 305 -17.11 10.19 1.65
CA ARG A 305 -17.79 11.15 2.56
C ARG A 305 -17.05 12.50 2.71
N ALA A 306 -15.71 12.54 2.72
CA ALA A 306 -14.91 13.75 2.98
C ALA A 306 -14.33 14.45 1.73
N GLY A 307 -13.89 13.70 0.73
CA GLY A 307 -13.34 14.15 -0.55
C GLY A 307 -14.34 14.86 -1.45
N ILE A 308 -15.63 14.51 -1.40
CA ILE A 308 -16.70 15.29 -2.05
C ILE A 308 -16.85 16.69 -1.43
N ILE A 309 -16.52 16.85 -0.14
CA ILE A 309 -16.55 18.15 0.55
C ILE A 309 -15.33 18.99 0.15
N ALA A 310 -14.16 18.37 -0.01
CA ALA A 310 -12.93 19.08 -0.40
C ALA A 310 -12.87 19.44 -1.91
N ALA A 311 -13.38 18.57 -2.80
CA ALA A 311 -13.39 18.82 -4.24
C ALA A 311 -14.32 19.98 -4.63
N ARG A 312 -15.45 20.16 -3.92
CA ARG A 312 -16.37 21.29 -4.15
C ARG A 312 -15.83 22.65 -3.69
N GLY A 313 -14.80 22.68 -2.85
CA GLY A 313 -14.22 23.94 -2.37
C GLY A 313 -13.04 24.45 -3.21
N ARG A 314 -12.40 23.60 -4.03
CA ARG A 314 -11.15 23.94 -4.74
C ARG A 314 -11.23 23.90 -6.27
N TYR A 315 -12.19 23.19 -6.85
CA TYR A 315 -12.41 23.20 -8.30
C TYR A 315 -13.67 23.98 -8.62
N GLY A 316 -13.59 25.30 -8.42
CA GLY A 316 -14.36 26.24 -9.22
C GLY A 316 -13.67 26.38 -10.57
N GLY A 317 -14.43 26.16 -11.64
CA GLY A 317 -13.97 26.35 -13.02
C GLY A 317 -13.47 25.06 -13.67
N TRP A 318 -14.30 24.49 -14.54
CA TRP A 318 -13.81 23.88 -15.77
C TRP A 318 -13.01 24.92 -16.57
#